data_AF-A0A2K3KE03-F1
#
_entry.id   AF-A0A2K3KE03-F1
#
_cell.length_a   1.000
_cell.length_b   1.000
_cell.length_c   1.000
_cell.angle_alpha   90.00
_cell.angle_beta   90.00
_cell.angle_gamma   90.00
#
_symmetry.space_group_name_H-M   'P 1'
#
loop_
_entity.id
_entity.type
_entity.pdbx_description
1 polymer ?
#
loop_
_entity_poly.entity_id
_entity_poly.type
_entity_poly.pdbx_seq_one_letter_code
_entity_poly.pdbx_strand_id
1 'polypeptide(L)' 'REWGLWCVRNILEGNEENQKVVSELQLQGSADVPEISALGLRVDIDPKTRRAKLVNVP' A
#
# COMPACT_ATOMS: atom_id res chain seq x y z
N ARG A 1 16.76 5.99 7.14
CA ARG A 1 15.59 5.26 7.66
C ARG A 1 14.57 6.19 8.34
N GLU A 2 15.00 7.21 9.08
CA GLU A 2 14.09 8.14 9.78
C GLU A 2 13.46 9.22 8.89
N TRP A 3 14.13 9.58 7.78
CA TRP A 3 13.66 10.60 6.84
C TRP A 3 12.23 10.36 6.35
N GLY A 4 11.82 9.11 6.12
CA GLY A 4 10.45 8.81 5.68
C GLY A 4 9.39 9.17 6.73
N LEU A 5 9.63 8.81 7.99
CA LEU A 5 8.74 9.16 9.10
C LEU A 5 8.69 10.68 9.32
N TRP A 6 9.84 11.34 9.20
CA TRP A 6 9.93 12.79 9.31
C TRP A 6 9.16 13.53 8.20
N CYS A 7 9.27 13.07 6.96
CA CYS A 7 8.48 13.63 5.85
C CYS A 7 6.97 13.45 6.06
N VAL A 8 6.52 12.25 6.46
CA VAL A 8 5.11 11.98 6.73
C VAL A 8 4.58 12.88 7.85
N ARG A 9 5.34 13.02 8.94
CA ARG A 9 4.99 13.94 10.03
C ARG A 9 4.83 15.37 9.53
N ASN A 10 5.80 15.89 8.78
CA ASN A 10 5.75 17.28 8.30
C ASN A 10 4.56 17.55 7.34
N ILE A 11 4.10 16.55 6.59
CA ILE A 11 2.95 16.69 5.68
C ILE A 11 1.62 16.62 6.43
N LEU A 12 1.55 15.85 7.52
CA LEU A 12 0.29 15.53 8.19
C LEU A 12 0.06 16.29 9.51
N GLU A 13 1.10 16.62 10.26
CA GLU A 13 0.96 17.26 11.57
C GLU A 13 0.30 18.64 11.44
N GLY A 14 -0.83 18.82 12.11
CA GLY A 14 -1.60 20.08 12.07
C GLY A 14 -2.36 20.35 10.77
N ASN A 15 -2.33 19.45 9.77
CA ASN A 15 -3.08 19.59 8.53
C ASN A 15 -4.23 18.58 8.46
N GLU A 16 -5.42 19.02 8.88
CA GLU A 16 -6.64 18.17 8.94
C GLU A 16 -7.07 17.64 7.57
N GLU A 17 -6.89 18.42 6.50
CA GLU A 17 -7.21 18.01 5.13
C GLU A 17 -6.34 16.82 4.71
N ASN A 18 -5.03 16.93 4.88
CA ASN A 18 -4.11 15.84 4.54
C ASN A 18 -4.34 14.61 5.42
N GLN A 19 -4.62 14.80 6.72
CA GLN A 19 -4.96 13.70 7.61
C GLN A 19 -6.22 12.97 7.16
N LYS A 20 -7.27 13.70 6.75
CA LYS A 20 -8.49 13.12 6.23
C LYS A 20 -8.24 12.31 4.96
N VAL A 21 -7.51 12.88 3.99
CA VAL A 21 -7.15 12.18 2.74
C VAL A 21 -6.39 10.88 3.04
N VAL A 22 -5.43 10.91 3.96
CA VAL A 22 -4.67 9.71 4.35
C VAL A 22 -5.54 8.68 5.09
N SER A 23 -6.47 9.12 5.95
CA SER A 23 -7.39 8.22 6.65
C SER A 23 -8.39 7.50 5.72
N GLU A 24 -8.67 8.10 4.57
CA GLU A 24 -9.61 7.58 3.58
C GLU A 24 -8.92 6.73 2.50
N LEU A 25 -7.60 6.55 2.57
CA LEU A 25 -6.85 5.73 1.63
C LEU A 25 -7.39 4.31 1.60
N GLN A 26 -7.66 3.82 0.39
CA GLN A 26 -8.10 2.45 0.15
C GLN A 26 -6.99 1.68 -0.56
N LEU A 27 -6.85 0.40 -0.23
CA LEU A 27 -6.01 -0.51 -1.01
C LEU A 27 -6.53 -0.57 -2.45
N GLN A 28 -5.71 -0.13 -3.40
CA GLN A 28 -6.01 -0.16 -4.84
C GLN A 28 -5.44 -1.41 -5.52
N GLY A 29 -4.36 -1.99 -5.00
CA GLY A 29 -3.68 -3.13 -5.60
C GLY A 29 -2.41 -3.47 -4.83
N SER A 30 -1.67 -4.48 -5.30
CA SER A 30 -0.32 -4.72 -4.83
C SER A 30 0.70 -3.95 -5.68
N ALA A 31 1.83 -3.61 -5.08
CA ALA A 31 3.02 -3.29 -5.86
C ALA A 31 3.63 -4.58 -6.43
N ASP A 32 4.38 -4.46 -7.52
CA ASP A 32 5.25 -5.54 -7.98
C ASP A 32 6.43 -5.65 -7.01
N VAL A 33 6.72 -6.88 -6.58
CA VAL A 33 7.78 -7.18 -5.62
C VAL A 33 8.67 -8.23 -6.28
N PRO A 34 9.90 -7.88 -6.70
CA PRO A 34 10.76 -8.77 -7.49
C PRO A 34 10.96 -10.15 -6.85
N GLU A 35 11.02 -10.23 -5.53
CA GLU A 35 11.18 -11.47 -4.77
C GLU A 35 9.94 -12.37 -4.86
N ILE A 36 8.74 -11.79 -4.93
CA ILE A 36 7.48 -12.54 -5.07
C ILE A 36 7.33 -12.99 -6.53
N SER A 37 7.65 -12.10 -7.48
CA SER A 37 7.59 -12.38 -8.91
C SER A 37 8.62 -13.45 -9.33
N ALA A 38 9.79 -13.50 -8.69
CA ALA A 38 10.79 -14.54 -8.90
C ALA A 38 10.31 -15.96 -8.51
N LEU A 39 9.30 -16.06 -7.64
CA LEU A 39 8.66 -17.32 -7.26
C LEU A 39 7.51 -17.71 -8.19
N GLY A 40 7.24 -16.93 -9.25
CA GLY A 40 6.08 -17.15 -10.13
C GLY A 40 4.76 -16.81 -9.46
N LEU A 41 4.78 -15.94 -8.45
CA LEU A 41 3.61 -15.52 -7.67
C LEU A 41 3.35 -14.02 -7.82
N ARG A 42 2.12 -13.60 -7.57
CA ARG A 42 1.69 -12.21 -7.46
C ARG A 42 0.74 -12.06 -6.27
N VAL A 43 0.74 -10.89 -5.64
CA VAL A 43 -0.29 -10.55 -4.65
C VAL A 43 -1.46 -9.86 -5.36
N ASP A 44 -2.66 -10.40 -5.26
CA ASP A 44 -3.87 -9.73 -5.72
C ASP A 44 -4.71 -9.24 -4.54
N ILE A 45 -5.38 -8.10 -4.71
CA ILE A 45 -6.37 -7.62 -3.76
C ILE A 45 -7.74 -8.08 -4.24
N ASP A 46 -8.41 -8.89 -3.42
CA ASP A 46 -9.78 -9.31 -3.70
C ASP A 46 -10.71 -8.08 -3.69
N PRO A 47 -11.39 -7.74 -4.81
CA PRO A 47 -12.18 -6.52 -4.89
C PRO A 47 -13.43 -6.54 -3.99
N LYS A 48 -13.90 -7.73 -3.59
CA LYS A 48 -15.09 -7.87 -2.72
C LYS A 48 -14.71 -7.77 -1.25
N THR A 49 -13.60 -8.39 -0.85
CA THR A 49 -13.22 -8.48 0.56
C THR A 49 -12.08 -7.53 0.96
N ARG A 50 -11.43 -6.90 -0.02
CA ARG A 50 -10.19 -6.12 0.09
C ARG A 50 -9.04 -6.85 0.77
N ARG A 51 -9.09 -8.18 0.83
CA ARG A 51 -8.02 -9.01 1.41
C ARG A 51 -6.96 -9.32 0.34
N ALA A 52 -5.70 -9.25 0.74
CA ALA A 52 -4.59 -9.70 -0.08
C ALA A 52 -4.60 -11.24 -0.21
N LYS A 53 -4.32 -11.74 -1.41
CA LYS A 53 -4.19 -13.16 -1.75
C LYS A 53 -2.95 -13.37 -2.61
N LEU A 54 -2.25 -14.48 -2.41
CA LEU A 54 -1.19 -14.91 -3.33
C LEU A 54 -1.83 -15.72 -4.46
N VAL A 55 -1.48 -15.36 -5.70
CA VAL A 55 -1.94 -16.02 -6.93
C VAL A 55 -0.73 -16.36 -7.79
N ASN A 56 -0.84 -17.34 -8.68
CA ASN A 56 0.21 -17.65 -9.63
C ASN A 56 0.21 -16.62 -10.76
N VAL A 57 1.40 -16.30 -11.27
CA VAL A 57 1.57 -15.53 -12.51
C VAL A 57 1.27 -16.44 -13.70
N PRO A 58 0.46 -16.03 -14.69
CA PRO A 58 0.16 -16.82 -15.88
C PRO A 58 1.38 -17.13 -16.74
#